data_AF-A0A1G3BG30-F1
#
_entry.id   AF-A0A1G3BG30-F1
#
_cell.length_a   1.000
_cell.length_b   1.000
_cell.length_c   1.000
_cell.angle_alpha   90.00
_cell.angle_beta   90.00
_cell.angle_gamma   90.00
#
_symmetry.space_group_name_H-M   'P 1'
#
loop_
_entity.id
_entity.type
_entity.pdbx_description
1 polymer ?
#
loop_
_entity_poly.entity_id
_entity_poly.type
_entity_poly.pdbx_seq_one_letter_code
_entity_poly.pdbx_strand_id
1 'polypeptide(L)'
;MKIVKMFFVSVCLVFVSYAAFAANYCLNCFDQIDESEKYCVVCKAKLSVDELKTKEEQLIHAVTVSRKNYRDALDELRQYYQDTGNQLRLQKTRRELDALDKVPQPLYTDEGLGNVRTGVTLRDIEDANTLFKDAIMYKKSFSKENRITAIKRLEKLMATYPDSDKVGDAAFNIAEIYAGIYFHDYESAAKYYIKSYQLNPYIKQPALLRAAEMYDKMLTDYEKAKTIYRQASLYGPDAKSRKKAQDRLSVLEQGTADKK
;
A
#
# COMPACT_ATOMS: atom_id res chain seq x y z
N MET A 1 -54.40 -35.44 -23.40
CA MET A 1 -54.94 -34.35 -22.56
C MET A 1 -53.95 -34.00 -21.45
N LYS A 2 -53.42 -32.77 -21.49
CA LYS A 2 -52.87 -31.91 -20.42
C LYS A 2 -51.79 -32.52 -19.50
N ILE A 3 -50.53 -32.52 -19.95
CA ILE A 3 -49.48 -31.49 -19.70
C ILE A 3 -49.02 -31.47 -18.23
N VAL A 4 -47.91 -32.17 -18.03
CA VAL A 4 -47.02 -32.12 -16.86
C VAL A 4 -46.42 -30.72 -16.76
N LYS A 5 -46.85 -29.95 -15.77
CA LYS A 5 -46.15 -28.77 -15.25
C LYS A 5 -46.32 -28.78 -13.73
N MET A 6 -45.36 -29.38 -13.03
CA MET A 6 -45.06 -28.91 -11.67
C MET A 6 -43.57 -28.63 -11.63
N PHE A 7 -43.31 -27.33 -11.58
CA PHE A 7 -42.02 -26.70 -11.67
C PHE A 7 -41.15 -27.11 -10.48
N PHE A 8 -39.95 -27.54 -10.85
CA PHE A 8 -38.75 -27.71 -10.06
C PHE A 8 -38.37 -26.36 -9.43
N VAL A 9 -38.96 -26.00 -8.28
CA VAL A 9 -38.58 -24.80 -7.52
C VAL A 9 -38.67 -25.16 -6.04
N SER A 10 -37.53 -25.51 -5.43
CA SER A 10 -37.23 -25.26 -4.00
C SER A 10 -35.93 -25.94 -3.55
N VAL A 11 -34.80 -25.67 -4.23
CA VAL A 11 -33.46 -25.89 -3.64
C VAL A 11 -32.51 -24.81 -4.17
N CYS A 12 -32.62 -23.57 -3.67
CA CYS A 12 -31.65 -22.50 -3.99
C CYS A 12 -31.49 -21.41 -2.90
N LEU A 13 -32.00 -21.62 -1.69
CA LEU A 13 -31.78 -20.71 -0.55
C LEU A 13 -31.37 -21.65 0.59
N VAL A 14 -30.10 -21.86 0.91
CA VAL A 14 -29.24 -20.93 1.65
C VAL A 14 -27.77 -21.22 1.30
N PHE A 15 -27.23 -20.53 0.30
CA PHE A 15 -25.81 -20.16 0.29
C PHE A 15 -25.75 -18.64 0.33
N VAL A 16 -26.41 -18.05 1.34
CA VAL A 16 -26.26 -16.64 1.68
C VAL A 16 -24.90 -16.50 2.36
N SER A 17 -23.91 -16.14 1.54
CA SER A 17 -22.78 -15.28 1.88
C SER A 17 -22.16 -15.45 3.28
N TYR A 18 -21.29 -16.45 3.43
CA TYR A 18 -20.29 -16.44 4.51
C TYR A 18 -19.28 -15.28 4.40
N ALA A 19 -19.30 -14.50 3.31
CA ALA A 19 -18.37 -13.40 3.08
C ALA A 19 -18.77 -12.07 3.73
N ALA A 20 -20.01 -11.92 4.25
CA ALA A 20 -20.47 -10.65 4.83
C ALA A 20 -20.31 -10.56 6.36
N PHE A 21 -20.05 -11.68 7.05
CA PHE A 21 -20.01 -11.72 8.52
C PHE A 21 -18.66 -11.31 9.14
N ALA A 22 -17.65 -10.96 8.33
CA ALA A 22 -16.29 -10.72 8.83
C ALA A 22 -15.77 -9.27 8.67
N ALA A 23 -16.47 -8.37 7.97
CA ALA A 23 -15.90 -7.05 7.65
C ALA A 23 -16.10 -5.98 8.73
N ASN A 24 -17.22 -6.01 9.48
CA ASN A 24 -17.59 -4.96 10.43
C ASN A 24 -17.65 -5.44 11.89
N TYR A 25 -17.06 -6.59 12.24
CA TYR A 25 -17.00 -7.08 13.61
C TYR A 25 -15.55 -7.24 14.04
N CYS A 26 -15.23 -6.71 15.21
CA CYS A 26 -13.89 -6.85 15.76
C CYS A 26 -13.69 -8.28 16.27
N LEU A 27 -12.65 -8.95 15.77
CA LEU A 27 -12.33 -10.34 16.13
C LEU A 27 -11.95 -10.53 17.62
N ASN A 28 -11.69 -9.45 18.35
CA ASN A 28 -11.31 -9.51 19.77
C ASN A 28 -12.49 -9.28 20.72
N CYS A 29 -13.37 -8.32 20.40
CA CYS A 29 -14.52 -7.96 21.24
C CYS A 29 -15.86 -8.51 20.69
N PHE A 30 -15.87 -9.00 19.45
CA PHE A 30 -17.05 -9.31 18.63
C PHE A 30 -18.06 -8.17 18.49
N ASP A 31 -17.67 -6.97 18.90
CA ASP A 31 -18.48 -5.76 18.78
C ASP A 31 -18.42 -5.24 17.35
N GLN A 32 -19.47 -4.54 16.97
CA GLN A 32 -19.57 -3.93 15.65
C GLN A 32 -18.58 -2.75 15.56
N ILE A 33 -17.79 -2.73 14.51
CA ILE A 33 -16.93 -1.60 14.16
C ILE A 33 -17.77 -0.66 13.29
N ASP A 34 -17.86 0.60 13.68
CA ASP A 34 -18.46 1.64 12.84
C ASP A 34 -17.66 1.74 11.54
N GLU A 35 -18.33 1.86 10.39
CA GLU A 35 -17.68 1.91 9.07
C GLU A 35 -16.68 3.07 8.92
N SER A 36 -16.77 4.09 9.78
CA SER A 36 -15.86 5.24 9.83
C SER A 36 -14.71 5.11 10.84
N GLU A 37 -14.70 4.06 11.67
CA GLU A 37 -13.70 3.85 12.72
C GLU A 37 -12.79 2.67 12.39
N LYS A 38 -11.47 2.86 12.53
CA LYS A 38 -10.47 1.80 12.32
C LYS A 38 -10.47 0.75 13.44
N TYR A 39 -10.98 1.08 14.63
CA TYR A 39 -10.87 0.25 15.84
C TYR A 39 -12.22 0.10 16.56
N CYS A 40 -12.52 -1.09 17.07
CA CYS A 40 -13.66 -1.32 17.99
C CYS A 40 -13.58 -0.41 19.21
N VAL A 41 -14.65 0.31 19.52
CA VAL A 41 -14.75 1.27 20.64
C VAL A 41 -14.39 0.59 21.96
N VAL A 42 -14.89 -0.63 22.18
CA VAL A 42 -14.61 -1.42 23.40
C VAL A 42 -13.13 -1.78 23.53
N CYS A 43 -12.45 -2.11 22.43
CA CYS A 43 -11.02 -2.39 22.45
C CYS A 43 -10.19 -1.11 22.63
N LYS A 44 -10.56 -0.04 21.94
CA LYS A 44 -9.91 1.29 22.03
C LYS A 44 -9.96 1.84 23.46
N ALA A 45 -11.05 1.61 24.19
CA ALA A 45 -11.20 2.05 25.58
C ALA A 45 -10.36 1.24 26.59
N LYS A 46 -9.97 0.01 26.26
CA LYS A 46 -9.21 -0.89 27.16
C LYS A 46 -7.69 -0.70 27.07
N LEU A 47 -7.22 0.03 26.08
CA LEU A 47 -5.81 0.12 25.72
C LEU A 47 -5.43 1.59 25.65
N SER A 48 -4.35 1.99 26.31
CA SER A 48 -3.84 3.33 26.05
C SER A 48 -3.29 3.36 24.62
N VAL A 49 -3.70 4.38 23.84
CA VAL A 49 -3.32 4.50 22.42
C VAL A 49 -1.81 4.54 22.24
N ASP A 50 -1.09 5.12 23.21
CA ASP A 50 0.37 5.23 23.21
C ASP A 50 1.07 3.87 23.45
N GLU A 51 0.55 3.02 24.34
CA GLU A 51 1.09 1.66 24.54
C GLU A 51 0.87 0.78 23.31
N LEU A 52 -0.29 0.89 22.66
CA LEU A 52 -0.57 0.16 21.41
C LEU A 52 0.38 0.56 20.29
N LYS A 53 0.55 1.87 20.09
CA LYS A 53 1.44 2.39 19.07
C LYS A 53 2.88 1.95 19.31
N THR A 54 3.35 2.01 20.56
CA THR A 54 4.70 1.56 20.93
C THR A 54 4.89 0.06 20.67
N LYS A 55 3.88 -0.78 21.00
CA LYS A 55 3.95 -2.23 20.77
C LYS A 55 3.86 -2.58 19.29
N GLU A 56 3.02 -1.90 18.52
CA GLU A 56 2.92 -2.05 17.07
C GLU A 56 4.26 -1.70 16.40
N GLU A 57 4.85 -0.55 16.73
CA GLU A 57 6.16 -0.14 16.24
C GLU A 57 7.25 -1.19 16.55
N GLN A 58 7.24 -1.76 17.76
CA GLN A 58 8.15 -2.85 18.14
C GLN A 58 7.93 -4.12 17.29
N LEU A 59 6.69 -4.51 17.03
CA LEU A 59 6.35 -5.68 16.22
C LEU A 59 6.72 -5.46 14.75
N ILE A 60 6.42 -4.28 14.19
CA ILE A 60 6.82 -3.91 12.83
C ILE A 60 8.33 -3.97 12.71
N HIS A 61 9.06 -3.34 13.64
CA HIS A 61 10.52 -3.39 13.68
C HIS A 61 11.03 -4.83 13.76
N ALA A 62 10.44 -5.67 14.62
CA ALA A 62 10.81 -7.08 14.76
C ALA A 62 10.62 -7.86 13.44
N VAL A 63 9.51 -7.65 12.72
CA VAL A 63 9.28 -8.28 11.41
C VAL A 63 10.29 -7.79 10.38
N THR A 64 10.54 -6.49 10.30
CA THR A 64 11.52 -5.90 9.37
C THR A 64 12.93 -6.44 9.61
N VAL A 65 13.39 -6.42 10.87
CA VAL A 65 14.70 -6.95 11.25
C VAL A 65 14.79 -8.46 11.01
N SER A 66 13.76 -9.23 11.38
CA SER A 66 13.77 -10.68 11.17
C SER A 66 13.85 -11.05 9.68
N ARG A 67 13.11 -10.35 8.82
CA ARG A 67 13.16 -10.56 7.37
C ARG A 67 14.54 -10.21 6.80
N LYS A 68 15.15 -9.12 7.28
CA LYS A 68 16.53 -8.75 6.92
C LYS A 68 17.52 -9.83 7.36
N ASN A 69 17.50 -10.23 8.62
CA ASN A 69 18.41 -11.24 9.17
C ASN A 69 18.27 -12.58 8.44
N TYR A 70 17.05 -12.98 8.10
CA TYR A 70 16.81 -14.19 7.32
C TYR A 70 17.40 -14.11 5.90
N ARG A 71 17.25 -12.97 5.21
CA ARG A 71 17.93 -12.76 3.91
C ARG A 71 19.45 -12.80 4.08
N ASP A 72 19.99 -12.08 5.05
CA ASP A 72 21.43 -11.99 5.27
C ASP A 72 22.02 -13.40 5.52
N ALA A 73 21.35 -14.23 6.33
CA ALA A 73 21.73 -15.63 6.55
C ALA A 73 21.66 -16.50 5.28
N LEU A 74 20.66 -16.28 4.42
CA LEU A 74 20.58 -16.97 3.12
C LEU A 74 21.70 -16.51 2.16
N ASP A 75 22.06 -15.23 2.18
CA ASP A 75 23.18 -14.72 1.38
C ASP A 75 24.52 -15.29 1.86
N GLU A 76 24.73 -15.45 3.18
CA GLU A 76 25.89 -16.14 3.75
C GLU A 76 25.94 -17.62 3.34
N LEU A 77 24.81 -18.35 3.43
CA LEU A 77 24.73 -19.73 2.95
C LEU A 77 25.02 -19.84 1.45
N ARG A 78 24.53 -18.90 0.65
CA ARG A 78 24.80 -18.85 -0.79
C ARG A 78 26.29 -18.71 -1.04
N GLN A 79 26.95 -17.80 -0.33
CA GLN A 79 28.40 -17.57 -0.45
C GLN A 79 29.18 -18.83 -0.04
N TYR A 80 28.88 -19.40 1.12
CA TYR A 80 29.51 -20.64 1.60
C TYR A 80 29.38 -21.80 0.59
N TYR A 81 28.19 -22.01 0.03
CA TYR A 81 27.98 -23.08 -0.96
C TYR A 81 28.65 -22.80 -2.31
N GLN A 82 28.83 -21.53 -2.67
CA GLN A 82 29.61 -21.14 -3.83
C GLN A 82 31.10 -21.42 -3.61
N ASP A 83 31.64 -21.06 -2.45
CA ASP A 83 33.06 -21.23 -2.12
C ASP A 83 33.45 -22.71 -1.93
N THR A 84 32.53 -23.52 -1.39
CA THR A 84 32.73 -24.97 -1.19
C THR A 84 32.36 -25.83 -2.42
N GLY A 85 31.83 -25.21 -3.49
CA GLY A 85 31.43 -25.93 -4.71
C GLY A 85 30.16 -26.79 -4.57
N ASN A 86 29.38 -26.66 -3.50
CA ASN A 86 28.16 -27.44 -3.27
C ASN A 86 26.99 -26.92 -4.13
N GLN A 87 26.97 -27.31 -5.40
CA GLN A 87 25.99 -26.81 -6.39
C GLN A 87 24.54 -27.11 -6.03
N LEU A 88 24.25 -28.28 -5.46
CA LEU A 88 22.88 -28.64 -5.07
C LEU A 88 22.33 -27.71 -3.99
N ARG A 89 23.13 -27.42 -2.96
CA ARG A 89 22.71 -26.52 -1.87
C ARG A 89 22.70 -25.07 -2.32
N LEU A 90 23.67 -24.65 -3.14
CA LEU A 90 23.67 -23.33 -3.78
C LEU A 90 22.37 -23.07 -4.56
N GLN A 91 21.92 -24.05 -5.36
CA GLN A 91 20.67 -23.92 -6.12
C GLN A 91 19.45 -23.80 -5.19
N LYS A 92 19.40 -24.55 -4.08
CA LYS A 92 18.31 -24.45 -3.10
C LYS A 92 18.26 -23.05 -2.49
N THR A 93 19.39 -22.54 -1.98
CA THR A 93 19.45 -21.21 -1.37
C THR A 93 19.09 -20.10 -2.38
N ARG A 94 19.54 -20.22 -3.64
CA ARG A 94 19.14 -19.27 -4.70
C ARG A 94 17.64 -19.26 -4.97
N ARG A 95 16.98 -20.43 -4.98
CA ARG A 95 15.52 -20.52 -5.16
C ARG A 95 14.77 -19.93 -3.98
N GLU A 96 15.28 -20.11 -2.76
CA GLU A 96 14.68 -19.56 -1.54
C GLU A 96 14.80 -18.04 -1.50
N LEU A 97 15.97 -17.50 -1.87
CA LEU A 97 16.16 -16.07 -2.08
C LEU A 97 15.21 -15.52 -3.14
N ASP A 98 15.09 -16.18 -4.31
CA ASP A 98 14.16 -15.80 -5.37
C ASP A 98 12.69 -15.83 -4.92
N ALA A 99 12.31 -16.82 -4.12
CA ALA A 99 10.98 -16.91 -3.54
C ALA A 99 10.73 -15.78 -2.53
N LEU A 100 11.68 -15.51 -1.62
CA LEU A 100 11.61 -14.41 -0.66
C LEU A 100 11.42 -13.07 -1.38
N ASP A 101 12.13 -12.91 -2.48
CA ASP A 101 12.11 -11.78 -3.39
C ASP A 101 10.77 -11.58 -4.11
N LYS A 102 9.95 -12.62 -4.24
CA LYS A 102 8.60 -12.56 -4.83
C LYS A 102 7.53 -12.23 -3.81
N VAL A 103 7.86 -12.21 -2.52
CA VAL A 103 6.92 -11.82 -1.47
C VAL A 103 6.90 -10.29 -1.38
N PRO A 104 5.75 -9.64 -1.66
CA PRO A 104 5.59 -8.21 -1.46
C PRO A 104 5.83 -7.86 0.01
N GLN A 105 6.37 -6.66 0.26
CA GLN A 105 6.56 -6.16 1.62
C GLN A 105 5.53 -5.07 1.86
N PRO A 106 4.46 -5.33 2.62
CA PRO A 106 3.50 -4.30 2.99
C PRO A 106 4.15 -3.25 3.88
N LEU A 107 3.74 -2.00 3.73
CA LEU A 107 4.14 -0.93 4.64
C LEU A 107 3.18 -0.90 5.83
N TYR A 108 3.63 -1.38 6.99
CA TYR A 108 2.84 -1.37 8.22
C TYR A 108 2.90 -0.04 8.97
N THR A 109 3.91 0.80 8.74
CA THR A 109 4.07 2.08 9.44
C THR A 109 3.03 3.10 9.01
N ASP A 110 2.42 3.81 9.97
CA ASP A 110 1.59 4.98 9.69
C ASP A 110 2.49 6.15 9.28
N GLU A 111 2.89 6.18 8.00
CA GLU A 111 3.45 7.39 7.40
C GLU A 111 2.31 8.41 7.30
N GLY A 112 2.19 9.29 8.30
CA GLY A 112 1.50 10.56 8.12
C GLY A 112 2.15 11.36 6.99
N LEU A 113 1.68 12.58 6.76
CA LEU A 113 2.26 13.44 5.72
C LEU A 113 3.72 13.82 5.96
N GLY A 114 4.30 13.48 7.11
CA GLY A 114 5.74 13.43 7.34
C GLY A 114 6.45 14.75 7.04
N ASN A 115 7.78 14.70 6.92
CA ASN A 115 8.57 15.85 6.49
C ASN A 115 8.60 15.89 4.96
N VAL A 116 7.94 16.88 4.38
CA VAL A 116 8.08 17.20 2.96
C VAL A 116 9.52 17.65 2.72
N ARG A 117 10.22 17.03 1.76
CA ARG A 117 11.60 17.40 1.39
C ARG A 117 11.59 18.74 0.68
N THR A 118 11.61 19.80 1.47
CA THR A 118 11.76 21.17 1.02
C THR A 118 13.24 21.55 1.06
N GLY A 119 13.74 22.26 0.05
CA GLY A 119 15.13 22.73 -0.02
C GLY A 119 16.15 21.75 -0.60
N VAL A 120 15.76 20.54 -1.02
CA VAL A 120 16.64 19.64 -1.80
C VAL A 120 16.49 19.95 -3.29
N THR A 121 17.58 20.33 -3.95
CA THR A 121 17.60 20.48 -5.41
C THR A 121 17.59 19.09 -6.04
N LEU A 122 16.45 18.70 -6.62
CA LEU A 122 16.35 17.47 -7.39
C LEU A 122 17.12 17.60 -8.70
N ARG A 123 17.88 16.56 -9.05
CA ARG A 123 18.79 16.56 -10.20
C ARG A 123 18.39 15.51 -11.22
N ASP A 124 18.62 15.82 -12.49
CA ASP A 124 18.54 14.83 -13.55
C ASP A 124 19.80 13.93 -13.47
N ILE A 125 19.60 12.64 -13.18
CA ILE A 125 20.69 11.66 -13.00
C ILE A 125 20.48 10.52 -13.99
N GLU A 126 21.43 10.34 -14.91
CA GLU A 126 21.32 9.39 -16.01
C GLU A 126 21.11 7.94 -15.55
N ASP A 127 21.84 7.50 -14.53
CA ASP A 127 21.69 6.15 -13.96
C ASP A 127 20.32 5.95 -13.30
N ALA A 128 19.80 6.98 -12.63
CA ALA A 128 18.47 6.95 -12.04
C ALA A 128 17.39 6.88 -13.14
N ASN A 129 17.57 7.64 -14.24
CA ASN A 129 16.68 7.57 -15.39
C ASN A 129 16.68 6.18 -16.03
N THR A 130 17.83 5.54 -16.12
CA THR A 130 17.96 4.19 -16.68
C THR A 130 17.24 3.17 -15.79
N LEU A 131 17.46 3.21 -14.47
CA LEU A 131 16.73 2.37 -13.51
C LEU A 131 15.22 2.61 -13.57
N PHE A 132 14.81 3.87 -13.69
CA PHE A 132 13.40 4.22 -13.80
C PHE A 132 12.79 3.62 -15.08
N LYS A 133 13.41 3.84 -16.24
CA LYS A 133 12.96 3.29 -17.53
C LYS A 133 12.85 1.77 -17.48
N ASP A 134 13.86 1.09 -16.95
CA ASP A 134 13.85 -0.37 -16.76
C ASP A 134 12.65 -0.81 -15.90
N ALA A 135 12.45 -0.17 -14.76
CA ALA A 135 11.31 -0.49 -13.89
C ALA A 135 9.95 -0.31 -14.58
N ILE A 136 9.79 0.75 -15.37
CA ILE A 136 8.56 1.01 -16.12
C ILE A 136 8.32 -0.06 -17.19
N MET A 137 9.37 -0.61 -17.81
CA MET A 137 9.22 -1.74 -18.75
C MET A 137 8.62 -2.96 -18.04
N TYR A 138 9.15 -3.33 -16.87
CA TYR A 138 8.58 -4.41 -16.06
C TYR A 138 7.14 -4.12 -15.62
N LYS A 139 6.86 -2.87 -15.22
CA LYS A 139 5.51 -2.45 -14.85
C LYS A 139 4.51 -2.57 -16.00
N LYS A 140 4.90 -2.40 -17.26
CA LYS A 140 3.95 -2.54 -18.40
C LYS A 140 3.46 -3.98 -18.60
N SER A 141 4.16 -4.97 -18.05
CA SER A 141 3.77 -6.38 -18.12
C SER A 141 2.51 -6.69 -17.31
N PHE A 142 1.73 -7.67 -17.77
CA PHE A 142 0.60 -8.28 -17.05
C PHE A 142 1.03 -9.51 -16.22
N SER A 143 2.21 -9.46 -15.60
CA SER A 143 2.70 -10.53 -14.72
C SER A 143 2.96 -9.96 -13.33
N LYS A 144 2.49 -10.66 -12.30
CA LYS A 144 2.70 -10.30 -10.89
C LYS A 144 4.18 -10.24 -10.55
N GLU A 145 4.98 -11.17 -11.07
CA GLU A 145 6.43 -11.26 -10.89
C GLU A 145 7.11 -10.02 -11.48
N ASN A 146 6.74 -9.62 -12.70
CA ASN A 146 7.27 -8.41 -13.31
C ASN A 146 6.86 -7.14 -12.53
N ARG A 147 5.66 -7.11 -11.92
CA ARG A 147 5.28 -6.01 -11.02
C ARG A 147 6.15 -5.94 -9.77
N ILE A 148 6.51 -7.08 -9.18
CA ILE A 148 7.43 -7.15 -8.04
C ILE A 148 8.83 -6.67 -8.45
N THR A 149 9.31 -7.09 -9.62
CA THR A 149 10.60 -6.62 -10.17
C THR A 149 10.59 -5.11 -10.36
N ALA A 150 9.49 -4.54 -10.87
CA ALA A 150 9.33 -3.10 -11.01
C ALA A 150 9.41 -2.39 -9.64
N ILE A 151 8.72 -2.88 -8.60
CA ILE A 151 8.80 -2.31 -7.25
C ILE A 151 10.26 -2.27 -6.77
N LYS A 152 10.99 -3.39 -6.84
CA LYS A 152 12.39 -3.44 -6.39
C LYS A 152 13.30 -2.47 -7.12
N ARG A 153 13.13 -2.32 -8.43
CA ARG A 153 13.93 -1.38 -9.22
C ARG A 153 13.65 0.07 -8.81
N LEU A 154 12.39 0.41 -8.56
CA LEU A 154 11.99 1.73 -8.09
C LEU A 154 12.47 2.00 -6.65
N GLU A 155 12.38 1.01 -5.75
CA GLU A 155 12.93 1.10 -4.39
C GLU A 155 14.46 1.29 -4.42
N LYS A 156 15.16 0.52 -5.27
CA LYS A 156 16.60 0.68 -5.48
C LYS A 156 16.95 2.08 -5.98
N LEU A 157 16.17 2.63 -6.93
CA LEU A 157 16.36 4.01 -7.40
C LEU A 157 16.27 5.00 -6.24
N MET A 158 15.20 4.93 -5.44
CA MET A 158 15.00 5.85 -4.31
C MET A 158 16.10 5.74 -3.24
N ALA A 159 16.61 4.52 -3.00
CA ALA A 159 17.68 4.29 -2.04
C ALA A 159 19.05 4.75 -2.56
N THR A 160 19.35 4.53 -3.84
CA THR A 160 20.68 4.81 -4.43
C THR A 160 20.83 6.27 -4.86
N TYR A 161 19.76 6.87 -5.36
CA TYR A 161 19.75 8.23 -5.91
C TYR A 161 18.67 9.08 -5.23
N PRO A 162 18.79 9.34 -3.91
CA PRO A 162 17.74 10.01 -3.13
C PRO A 162 17.49 11.47 -3.55
N ASP A 163 18.37 12.07 -4.35
CA ASP A 163 18.28 13.43 -4.88
C ASP A 163 17.96 13.48 -6.39
N SER A 164 17.65 12.34 -7.01
CA SER A 164 17.18 12.29 -8.39
C SER A 164 15.79 12.90 -8.53
N ASP A 165 15.52 13.60 -9.63
CA ASP A 165 14.17 14.08 -9.98
C ASP A 165 13.13 12.96 -10.16
N LYS A 166 13.57 11.71 -10.34
CA LYS A 166 12.71 10.52 -10.49
C LYS A 166 12.23 9.91 -9.18
N VAL A 167 12.72 10.33 -8.02
CA VAL A 167 12.32 9.69 -6.74
C VAL A 167 10.83 9.81 -6.45
N GLY A 168 10.23 10.98 -6.75
CA GLY A 168 8.79 11.20 -6.61
C GLY A 168 7.98 10.33 -7.59
N ASP A 169 8.41 10.29 -8.86
CA ASP A 169 7.80 9.43 -9.88
C ASP A 169 7.91 7.95 -9.50
N ALA A 170 9.04 7.53 -8.92
CA ALA A 170 9.27 6.16 -8.52
C ALA A 170 8.29 5.73 -7.43
N ALA A 171 8.13 6.52 -6.38
CA ALA A 171 7.14 6.28 -5.33
C ALA A 171 5.71 6.26 -5.90
N PHE A 172 5.36 7.18 -6.81
CA PHE A 172 4.04 7.19 -7.46
C PHE A 172 3.79 5.88 -8.23
N ASN A 173 4.80 5.42 -8.97
CA ASN A 173 4.69 4.20 -9.76
C ASN A 173 4.59 2.94 -8.89
N ILE A 174 5.26 2.91 -7.73
CA ILE A 174 5.09 1.85 -6.73
C ILE A 174 3.66 1.86 -6.20
N ALA A 175 3.11 3.02 -5.86
CA ALA A 175 1.73 3.15 -5.39
C ALA A 175 0.71 2.59 -6.40
N GLU A 176 0.87 2.91 -7.68
CA GLU A 176 0.02 2.35 -8.74
C GLU A 176 0.13 0.83 -8.88
N ILE A 177 1.29 0.25 -8.58
CA ILE A 177 1.46 -1.20 -8.58
C ILE A 177 0.68 -1.80 -7.41
N TYR A 178 0.85 -1.28 -6.19
CA TYR A 178 0.14 -1.78 -5.00
C TYR A 178 -1.39 -1.63 -5.11
N ALA A 179 -1.88 -0.53 -5.68
CA ALA A 179 -3.30 -0.32 -5.94
C ALA A 179 -3.86 -1.22 -7.07
N GLY A 180 -2.98 -1.84 -7.85
CA GLY A 180 -3.34 -2.66 -9.00
C GLY A 180 -3.92 -4.03 -8.63
N ILE A 181 -4.48 -4.69 -9.65
CA ILE A 181 -5.22 -5.96 -9.56
C ILE A 181 -4.46 -7.14 -8.92
N TYR A 182 -3.13 -7.10 -8.87
CA TYR A 182 -2.33 -8.20 -8.33
C TYR A 182 -2.12 -8.14 -6.82
N PHE A 183 -2.24 -6.95 -6.23
CA PHE A 183 -1.92 -6.72 -4.82
C PHE A 183 -3.11 -6.22 -4.03
N HIS A 184 -3.91 -5.29 -4.57
CA HIS A 184 -5.02 -4.67 -3.85
C HIS A 184 -4.62 -4.13 -2.47
N ASP A 185 -3.35 -3.76 -2.31
CA ASP A 185 -2.79 -3.24 -1.07
C ASP A 185 -2.96 -1.71 -1.09
N TYR A 186 -4.19 -1.28 -0.84
CA TYR A 186 -4.57 0.12 -0.92
C TYR A 186 -3.93 0.97 0.18
N GLU A 187 -3.56 0.35 1.31
CA GLU A 187 -2.85 1.03 2.39
C GLU A 187 -1.41 1.36 1.97
N SER A 188 -0.65 0.37 1.49
CA SER A 188 0.69 0.62 0.95
C SER A 188 0.64 1.58 -0.24
N ALA A 189 -0.39 1.48 -1.09
CA ALA A 189 -0.58 2.42 -2.19
C ALA A 189 -0.78 3.86 -1.70
N ALA A 190 -1.66 4.09 -0.73
CA ALA A 190 -1.91 5.41 -0.16
C ALA A 190 -0.64 6.01 0.46
N LYS A 191 0.12 5.19 1.21
CA LYS A 191 1.40 5.59 1.81
C LYS A 191 2.43 5.98 0.75
N TYR A 192 2.59 5.19 -0.31
CA TYR A 192 3.52 5.51 -1.39
C TYR A 192 3.09 6.74 -2.21
N TYR A 193 1.79 7.01 -2.38
CA TYR A 193 1.32 8.25 -2.99
C TYR A 193 1.66 9.47 -2.12
N ILE A 194 1.51 9.38 -0.79
CA ILE A 194 1.93 10.44 0.14
C ILE A 194 3.44 10.66 0.04
N LYS A 195 4.21 9.56 0.11
CA LYS A 195 5.67 9.57 -0.01
C LYS A 195 6.15 10.19 -1.31
N SER A 196 5.44 9.94 -2.41
CA SER A 196 5.71 10.55 -3.70
C SER A 196 5.69 12.09 -3.65
N TYR A 197 4.68 12.67 -3.00
CA TYR A 197 4.59 14.12 -2.78
C TYR A 197 5.67 14.62 -1.80
N GLN A 198 5.93 13.88 -0.71
CA GLN A 198 6.99 14.24 0.25
C GLN A 198 8.36 14.29 -0.41
N LEU A 199 8.63 13.36 -1.33
CA LEU A 199 9.90 13.26 -2.04
C LEU A 199 10.02 14.32 -3.15
N ASN A 200 8.93 14.68 -3.82
CA ASN A 200 8.89 15.73 -4.82
C ASN A 200 7.56 16.50 -4.75
N PRO A 201 7.53 17.69 -4.11
CA PRO A 201 6.31 18.51 -4.01
C PRO A 201 5.82 19.05 -5.35
N TYR A 202 6.68 19.07 -6.37
CA TYR A 202 6.38 19.57 -7.72
C TYR A 202 6.06 18.43 -8.69
N ILE A 203 5.74 17.24 -8.17
CA ILE A 203 5.35 16.10 -8.99
C ILE A 203 4.12 16.43 -9.86
N LYS A 204 4.15 16.04 -11.13
CA LYS A 204 3.09 16.36 -12.10
C LYS A 204 1.83 15.54 -11.89
N GLN A 205 1.98 14.35 -11.32
CA GLN A 205 0.91 13.42 -11.02
C GLN A 205 0.17 13.85 -9.75
N PRO A 206 -1.16 13.66 -9.68
CA PRO A 206 -1.95 14.13 -8.55
C PRO A 206 -1.85 13.18 -7.34
N ALA A 207 -0.65 13.04 -6.78
CA ALA A 207 -0.29 12.07 -5.75
C ALA A 207 -1.19 12.18 -4.50
N LEU A 208 -1.34 13.37 -3.93
CA LEU A 208 -2.20 13.59 -2.75
C LEU A 208 -3.67 13.25 -3.02
N LEU A 209 -4.18 13.59 -4.20
CA LEU A 209 -5.55 13.24 -4.57
C LEU A 209 -5.72 11.71 -4.65
N ARG A 210 -4.77 11.00 -5.26
CA ARG A 210 -4.80 9.54 -5.34
C ARG A 210 -4.71 8.89 -3.96
N ALA A 211 -3.86 9.40 -3.07
CA ALA A 211 -3.79 8.95 -1.69
C ALA A 211 -5.13 9.11 -0.96
N ALA A 212 -5.74 10.29 -1.07
CA ALA A 212 -7.04 10.57 -0.47
C ALA A 212 -8.13 9.63 -1.01
N GLU A 213 -8.13 9.34 -2.33
CA GLU A 213 -9.07 8.40 -2.93
C GLU A 213 -8.88 6.96 -2.42
N MET A 214 -7.66 6.52 -2.11
CA MET A 214 -7.43 5.20 -1.51
C MET A 214 -8.05 5.14 -0.11
N TYR A 215 -7.82 6.15 0.73
CA TYR A 215 -8.40 6.21 2.08
C TYR A 215 -9.93 6.32 2.05
N ASP A 216 -10.47 7.15 1.17
CA ASP A 216 -11.91 7.40 1.04
C ASP A 216 -12.67 6.19 0.50
N LYS A 217 -12.22 5.62 -0.62
CA LYS A 217 -13.03 4.67 -1.41
C LYS A 217 -12.68 3.22 -1.15
N MET A 218 -11.44 2.94 -0.74
CA MET A 218 -10.93 1.58 -0.62
C MET A 218 -10.74 1.15 0.84
N LEU A 219 -10.32 2.07 1.70
CA LEU A 219 -10.02 1.80 3.11
C LEU A 219 -11.08 2.34 4.08
N THR A 220 -12.06 3.10 3.58
CA THR A 220 -13.14 3.75 4.35
C THR A 220 -12.66 4.56 5.56
N ASP A 221 -11.42 5.07 5.51
CA ASP A 221 -10.84 5.95 6.54
C ASP A 221 -11.13 7.41 6.17
N TYR A 222 -12.36 7.84 6.46
CA TYR A 222 -12.85 9.15 6.06
C TYR A 222 -12.12 10.31 6.76
N GLU A 223 -11.66 10.13 7.99
CA GLU A 223 -10.90 11.17 8.71
C GLU A 223 -9.53 11.42 8.07
N LYS A 224 -8.80 10.34 7.76
CA LYS A 224 -7.53 10.44 7.05
C LYS A 224 -7.73 10.95 5.62
N ALA A 225 -8.79 10.49 4.95
CA ALA A 225 -9.16 10.99 3.62
C ALA A 225 -9.44 12.49 3.62
N LYS A 226 -10.26 13.01 4.56
CA LYS A 226 -10.53 14.46 4.69
C LYS A 226 -9.24 15.26 4.88
N THR A 227 -8.35 14.79 5.74
CA THR A 227 -7.06 15.42 6.00
C THR A 227 -6.23 15.55 4.72
N ILE A 228 -6.15 14.48 3.93
CA ILE A 228 -5.35 14.48 2.69
C ILE A 228 -6.07 15.23 1.56
N TYR A 229 -7.40 15.15 1.44
CA TYR A 229 -8.17 15.93 0.45
C TYR A 229 -7.99 17.43 0.67
N ARG A 230 -7.97 17.90 1.91
CA ARG A 230 -7.69 19.31 2.23
C ARG A 230 -6.32 19.75 1.72
N GLN A 231 -5.33 18.88 1.76
CA GLN A 231 -4.03 19.19 1.18
C GLN A 231 -4.02 19.07 -0.34
N ALA A 232 -4.70 18.08 -0.91
CA ALA A 232 -4.83 17.92 -2.34
C ALA A 232 -5.57 19.10 -3.00
N SER A 233 -6.50 19.76 -2.30
CA SER A 233 -7.18 20.96 -2.80
C SER A 233 -6.27 22.20 -2.82
N LEU A 234 -5.24 22.25 -1.98
CA LEU A 234 -4.26 23.33 -1.93
C LEU A 234 -3.07 23.08 -2.86
N TYR A 235 -2.48 21.88 -2.77
CA TYR A 235 -1.19 21.52 -3.37
C TYR A 235 -1.29 20.59 -4.57
N GLY A 236 -2.50 20.24 -5.02
CA GLY A 236 -2.67 19.44 -6.24
C GLY A 236 -2.00 20.10 -7.45
N PRO A 237 -1.37 19.32 -8.36
CA PRO A 237 -0.53 19.88 -9.43
C PRO A 237 -1.32 20.71 -10.45
N ASP A 238 -2.59 20.39 -10.65
CA ASP A 238 -3.47 21.04 -11.62
C ASP A 238 -4.82 21.44 -10.99
N ALA A 239 -5.50 22.40 -11.63
CA ALA A 239 -6.77 22.94 -11.14
C ALA A 239 -7.90 21.89 -11.07
N LYS A 240 -7.90 20.91 -11.98
CA LYS A 240 -8.92 19.85 -11.99
C LYS A 240 -8.73 18.93 -10.78
N SER A 241 -7.50 18.55 -10.47
CA SER A 241 -7.18 17.75 -9.28
C SER A 241 -7.53 18.47 -7.99
N ARG A 242 -7.20 19.76 -7.88
CA ARG A 242 -7.55 20.60 -6.72
C ARG A 242 -9.06 20.73 -6.53
N LYS A 243 -9.79 21.02 -7.62
CA LYS A 243 -11.26 21.11 -7.58
C LYS A 243 -11.90 19.78 -7.17
N LYS A 244 -11.46 18.67 -7.76
CA LYS A 244 -11.98 17.34 -7.41
C LYS A 244 -11.75 16.99 -5.93
N ALA A 245 -10.59 17.35 -5.38
CA ALA A 245 -10.32 17.19 -3.96
C ALA A 245 -11.25 18.04 -3.09
N GLN A 246 -11.44 19.32 -3.45
CA GLN A 246 -12.32 20.24 -2.72
C GLN A 246 -13.79 19.78 -2.74
N ASP A 247 -14.28 19.38 -3.91
CA ASP A 247 -15.66 18.92 -4.07
C ASP A 247 -15.93 17.69 -3.20
N ARG A 248 -15.00 16.71 -3.18
CA ARG A 248 -15.14 15.52 -2.34
C ARG A 248 -15.00 15.83 -0.85
N LEU A 249 -14.10 16.75 -0.47
CA LEU A 249 -13.95 17.20 0.92
C LEU A 249 -15.25 17.78 1.46
N SER A 250 -15.89 18.68 0.70
CA SER A 250 -17.17 19.30 1.11
C SER A 250 -18.26 18.26 1.36
N VAL A 251 -18.34 17.21 0.54
CA VAL A 251 -19.30 16.10 0.72
C VAL A 251 -19.01 15.33 2.00
N LEU A 252 -17.73 15.01 2.27
CA LEU A 252 -17.35 14.29 3.48
C LEU A 252 -17.59 15.11 4.77
N GLU A 253 -17.41 16.44 4.70
CA GLU A 253 -17.66 17.33 5.84
C GLU A 253 -19.17 17.51 6.10
N GLN A 254 -20.00 17.63 5.07
CA GLN A 254 -21.46 17.73 5.20
C GLN A 254 -22.09 16.44 5.76
N GLY A 255 -21.67 15.27 5.27
CA GLY A 255 -22.18 13.99 5.76
C GLY A 255 -21.86 13.69 7.23
N THR A 256 -20.88 14.38 7.83
CA THR A 256 -20.60 14.31 9.28
C THR A 256 -21.44 15.27 10.12
N ALA A 257 -22.00 16.32 9.52
CA ALA A 257 -22.89 17.27 10.21
C ALA A 257 -24.30 16.69 10.42
N ASP A 258 -24.78 15.87 9.47
CA ASP A 258 -26.10 15.24 9.54
C ASP A 258 -26.16 14.02 10.49
N LYS A 259 -25.00 13.55 10.99
CA LYS A 259 -24.89 12.41 11.94
C LYS A 259 -24.63 12.84 13.40
N LYS A 260 -24.62 14.14 13.70
CA LYS A 260 -24.50 14.69 15.06
C LYS A 260 -25.84 15.21 15.56
#